data_AF-A0A2S5ZYE4-F1
#
_entry.id   AF-A0A2S5ZYE4-F1
#
_cell.length_a   1.000
_cell.length_b   1.000
_cell.length_c   1.000
_cell.angle_alpha   90.00
_cell.angle_beta   90.00
_cell.angle_gamma   90.00
#
_symmetry.space_group_name_H-M   'P 1'
#
loop_
_entity.id
_entity.type
_entity.pdbx_description
1 polymer ?
#
loop_
_entity_poly.entity_id
_entity_poly.type
_entity_poly.pdbx_seq_one_letter_code
_entity_poly.pdbx_strand_id
1 'polypeptide(L)' 'MEKMVLERIEAHLGDKAVIGPSQHGFVKGRSCLTNLISFYDKIIRMVDQGKPADVIFLDFSKA' A
#
# COMPACT_ATOMS: atom_id res chain seq x y z
N MET A 1 25.01 3.51 -10.17
CA MET A 1 24.29 4.80 -10.31
C MET A 1 22.82 4.65 -9.93
N GLU A 2 22.11 3.66 -10.48
CA GLU A 2 20.68 3.44 -10.21
C GLU A 2 20.33 3.28 -8.72
N LYS A 3 21.10 2.47 -7.98
CA LYS A 3 20.87 2.30 -6.52
C LYS A 3 20.93 3.61 -5.74
N MET A 4 21.86 4.50 -6.09
CA MET A 4 22.00 5.81 -5.46
C MET A 4 20.82 6.74 -5.79
N VAL A 5 20.32 6.67 -7.03
CA VAL A 5 19.12 7.41 -7.44
C VAL A 5 17.89 6.89 -6.71
N LEU A 6 17.73 5.55 -6.62
CA LEU A 6 16.65 4.91 -5.88
C LEU A 6 16.63 5.36 -4.42
N GLU A 7 17.76 5.24 -3.72
CA GLU A 7 17.86 5.64 -2.30
C GLU A 7 17.48 7.12 -2.09
N ARG A 8 17.88 8.01 -3.02
CA ARG A 8 17.52 9.43 -2.96
C ARG A 8 16.02 9.65 -3.18
N ILE A 9 15.42 8.91 -4.11
CA ILE A 9 13.98 8.99 -4.41
C ILE A 9 13.17 8.44 -3.23
N GLU A 10 13.52 7.26 -2.69
CA GLU A 10 12.85 6.67 -1.54
C GLU A 10 12.86 7.63 -0.34
N ALA A 11 14.01 8.24 -0.04
CA ALA A 11 14.11 9.24 1.02
C ALA A 11 13.19 10.44 0.77
N HIS A 12 13.21 11.01 -0.44
CA HIS A 12 12.36 12.15 -0.78
C HIS A 12 10.86 11.82 -0.68
N LEU A 13 10.45 10.67 -1.20
CA LEU A 13 9.06 10.22 -1.17
C LEU A 13 8.57 9.95 0.27
N GLY A 14 9.45 9.45 1.13
CA GLY A 14 9.21 9.26 2.55
C GLY A 14 9.09 10.60 3.30
N ASP A 15 10.06 11.49 3.15
CA ASP A 15 10.11 12.80 3.83
C ASP A 15 8.94 13.70 3.45
N LYS A 16 8.46 13.59 2.21
CA LYS A 16 7.31 14.34 1.71
C LYS A 16 5.97 13.64 1.92
N ALA A 17 5.96 12.46 2.56
CA ALA A 17 4.77 11.64 2.79
C ALA A 17 3.94 11.40 1.51
N VAL A 18 4.62 11.27 0.36
CA VAL A 18 3.97 11.03 -0.94
C VAL A 18 3.40 9.61 -0.99
N ILE A 19 4.09 8.67 -0.35
CA ILE A 19 3.65 7.27 -0.24
C ILE A 19 2.63 7.15 0.89
N GLY A 20 1.40 6.77 0.53
CA GLY A 20 0.33 6.57 1.50
C GLY A 20 0.59 5.39 2.46
N PRO A 21 -0.03 5.39 3.65
CA PRO A 21 0.12 4.30 4.61
C PRO A 21 -0.42 2.96 4.10
N SER A 22 -1.37 2.97 3.17
CA SER A 22 -1.93 1.75 2.54
C SER A 22 -1.10 1.23 1.35
N GLN A 23 -0.11 1.99 0.86
CA GLN A 23 0.70 1.55 -0.27
C GLN A 23 1.77 0.56 0.20
N HIS A 24 1.75 -0.65 -0.36
CA HIS A 24 2.67 -1.73 0.03
C HIS A 24 3.66 -2.11 -1.09
N GLY A 25 3.32 -1.85 -2.35
CA GLY A 25 4.19 -2.20 -3.48
C GLY A 25 5.49 -1.40 -3.47
N PHE A 26 6.61 -2.10 -3.58
CA PHE A 26 7.96 -1.52 -3.65
C PHE A 26 8.33 -0.58 -2.48
N VAL A 27 7.76 -0.82 -1.29
CA VAL A 27 8.08 -0.05 -0.07
C VAL A 27 8.88 -0.93 0.88
N LYS A 28 10.05 -0.44 1.33
CA LYS A 28 10.89 -1.15 2.29
C LYS A 28 10.12 -1.51 3.56
N GLY A 29 10.20 -2.79 3.96
CA GLY A 29 9.52 -3.30 5.15
C GLY A 29 8.03 -3.59 4.98
N ARG A 30 7.47 -3.45 3.77
CA ARG A 30 6.10 -3.83 3.41
C ARG A 30 6.13 -4.94 2.38
N SER A 31 5.16 -5.86 2.46
CA SER A 31 5.02 -7.00 1.55
C SER A 31 3.58 -7.19 1.08
N CYS A 32 3.39 -8.05 0.08
CA CYS A 32 2.07 -8.47 -0.37
C CYS A 32 1.25 -9.12 0.76
N LEU A 33 1.91 -9.86 1.66
CA LEU A 33 1.26 -10.48 2.81
C LEU A 33 0.75 -9.42 3.79
N THR A 34 1.58 -8.43 4.15
CA THR A 34 1.17 -7.36 5.07
C THR A 34 0.04 -6.50 4.47
N ASN A 35 0.03 -6.34 3.14
CA ASN A 35 -1.06 -5.67 2.44
C ASN A 35 -2.38 -6.43 2.61
N LEU A 36 -2.36 -7.74 2.40
CA LEU A 36 -3.54 -8.59 2.52
C LEU A 36 -4.07 -8.62 3.95
N ILE A 37 -3.17 -8.71 4.95
CA ILE A 37 -3.54 -8.67 6.36
C ILE A 37 -4.21 -7.33 6.69
N SER A 38 -3.62 -6.20 6.27
CA SER A 38 -4.20 -4.87 6.50
C SER A 38 -5.56 -4.71 5.82
N PHE A 39 -5.72 -5.27 4.63
CA PHE A 39 -6.99 -5.25 3.91
C PHE A 39 -8.07 -6.05 4.65
N TYR A 40 -7.78 -7.30 5.05
CA TYR A 40 -8.74 -8.13 5.77
C TYR A 40 -9.12 -7.54 7.12
N ASP A 41 -8.18 -6.99 7.90
CA ASP A 41 -8.50 -6.32 9.16
C ASP A 41 -9.52 -5.18 8.95
N LYS A 42 -9.38 -4.40 7.87
CA LYS A 42 -10.35 -3.36 7.52
C LYS A 42 -11.72 -3.93 7.17
N ILE A 43 -11.78 -4.97 6.33
CA ILE A 43 -13.04 -5.60 5.91
C ILE A 43 -13.74 -6.25 7.09
N ILE A 44 -13.01 -7.04 7.91
CA ILE A 44 -13.55 -7.73 9.09
C ILE A 44 -14.16 -6.71 10.05
N ARG A 45 -13.46 -5.61 10.35
CA ARG A 45 -14.02 -4.54 11.21
C ARG A 45 -15.30 -3.93 10.67
N MET A 46 -15.44 -3.79 9.35
CA MET A 46 -16.68 -3.29 8.75
C MET A 46 -17.80 -4.31 8.91
N VAL A 47 -17.52 -5.59 8.64
CA VAL A 47 -18.46 -6.70 8.80
C VAL A 47 -18.92 -6.82 10.26
N ASP A 48 -18.02 -6.76 11.22
CA ASP A 48 -18.34 -6.82 12.66
C ASP A 48 -19.25 -5.66 13.11
N GLN A 49 -19.14 -4.50 12.44
CA GLN A 49 -20.00 -3.35 12.68
C GLN A 49 -21.34 -3.43 11.94
N GLY A 50 -21.59 -4.50 11.19
CA GLY A 50 -22.77 -4.65 10.34
C GLY A 50 -22.80 -3.68 9.15
N LYS A 51 -21.65 -3.09 8.78
CA LYS A 51 -21.56 -2.15 7.67
C LYS A 51 -21.35 -2.92 6.37
N PRO A 52 -22.04 -2.54 5.28
CA PRO A 52 -21.78 -3.12 3.97
C PRO A 52 -20.35 -2.80 3.52
N ALA A 53 -19.70 -3.76 2.88
CA ALA A 53 -18.36 -3.63 2.34
C ALA A 53 -18.32 -4.19 0.91
N ASP A 54 -17.85 -3.36 -0.02
CA ASP A 54 -17.63 -3.71 -1.42
C ASP A 54 -16.16 -3.45 -1.79
N VAL A 55 -15.68 -4.17 -2.80
CA VAL A 55 -14.27 -4.11 -3.23
C VAL A 55 -14.21 -3.87 -4.72
N ILE A 56 -13.44 -2.84 -5.11
CA ILE A 56 -13.16 -2.53 -6.52
C ILE A 56 -11.70 -2.88 -6.78
N PHE A 57 -11.48 -3.87 -7.63
CA PHE A 57 -10.14 -4.23 -8.11
C PHE A 57 -9.80 -3.34 -9.30
N LEU A 58 -8.75 -2.54 -9.14
CA LEU A 58 -8.23 -1.66 -10.17
C LEU A 58 -6.86 -2.16 -10.60
N ASP A 59 -6.57 -2.05 -11.89
CA ASP A 59 -5.26 -2.33 -12.45
C ASP A 59 -4.96 -1.35 -13.58
N PHE A 60 -3.68 -1.10 -13.84
CA PHE A 60 -3.25 -0.28 -14.97
C PHE A 60 -3.18 -1.14 -16.23
N SER A 61 -3.73 -0.63 -17.34
CA SER A 61 -3.72 -1.37 -18.61
C SER A 61 -2.31 -1.62 -19.15
N LYS A 62 -1.34 -0.79 -18.75
CA LYS A 62 0.10 -0.94 -18.98
C LYS A 62 0.82 -0.37 -17.75
N ALA A 63 1.66 -1.18 -17.13
CA ALA A 63 2.50 -0.83 -15.99
C ALA A 63 3.98 -0.91 -16.39
#